data_AF-R6Z317-F1
#
_entry.id   AF-R6Z317-F1
#
_cell.length_a   1.000
_cell.length_b   1.000
_cell.length_c   1.000
_cell.angle_alpha   90.00
_cell.angle_beta   90.00
_cell.angle_gamma   90.00
#
_symmetry.space_group_name_H-M   'P 1'
#
loop_
_entity.id
_entity.type
_entity.pdbx_description
1 polymer ?
#
loop_
_entity_poly.entity_id
_entity_poly.type
_entity_poly.pdbx_seq_one_letter_code
_entity_poly.pdbx_strand_id
1 'polypeptide(L)' 'MQPISVEAFASMVMKNNKGYRKKELVKTLNDTLTAKKNGAKYMICGAPIWAAGSAITGSNLCFTCTTGEANDSDDYEIE' A
#
# COMPACT_ATOMS: atom_id res chain seq x y z
N MET A 1 8.20 -4.88 7.13
CA MET A 1 8.01 -3.64 6.36
C MET A 1 8.75 -2.49 7.00
N GLN A 2 9.26 -1.56 6.19
CA GLN A 2 9.85 -0.28 6.59
C GLN A 2 8.79 0.83 6.52
N PRO A 3 8.61 1.65 7.56
CA PRO A 3 7.65 2.74 7.55
C PRO A 3 8.09 3.85 6.59
N ILE A 4 7.14 4.44 5.86
CA ILE A 4 7.34 5.59 4.99
C ILE A 4 6.13 6.51 5.02
N SER A 5 6.31 7.82 4.87
CA SER A 5 5.17 8.74 4.76
C SER A 5 4.44 8.57 3.42
N VAL A 6 3.14 8.90 3.41
CA VAL A 6 2.31 8.92 2.20
C VAL A 6 2.97 9.75 1.09
N GLU A 7 3.47 10.94 1.42
CA GLU A 7 4.08 11.86 0.45
C GLU A 7 5.39 11.31 -0.12
N ALA A 8 6.22 10.68 0.72
CA ALA A 8 7.48 10.09 0.30
C ALA A 8 7.24 8.89 -0.60
N PHE A 9 6.33 7.99 -0.22
CA PHE A 9 5.94 6.85 -1.05
C PHE A 9 5.35 7.31 -2.39
N ALA A 10 4.41 8.26 -2.37
CA ALA A 10 3.84 8.82 -3.60
C ALA A 10 4.93 9.43 -4.50
N SER A 11 5.89 10.16 -3.93
CA SER A 11 6.98 10.76 -4.70
C SER A 11 7.91 9.71 -5.32
N MET A 12 8.18 8.61 -4.61
CA MET A 12 8.94 7.48 -5.12
C MET A 12 8.21 6.79 -6.29
N VAL A 13 6.90 6.54 -6.16
CA VAL A 13 6.07 5.95 -7.23
C VAL A 13 6.09 6.85 -8.47
N MET A 14 5.89 8.16 -8.29
CA MET A 14 5.92 9.13 -9.39
C MET A 14 7.28 9.20 -10.11
N LYS A 15 8.38 8.98 -9.39
CA LYS A 15 9.74 8.97 -9.97
C LYS A 15 9.99 7.76 -10.85
N ASN A 16 9.47 6.60 -10.44
CA ASN A 16 9.81 5.31 -11.05
C ASN A 16 8.76 4.80 -12.04
N ASN A 17 7.55 5.39 -12.06
CA ASN A 17 6.43 4.92 -12.86
C ASN A 17 5.80 6.06 -13.67
N LYS A 18 5.38 5.78 -14.90
CA LYS A 18 4.61 6.70 -15.74
C LYS A 18 3.10 6.42 -15.57
N GLY A 19 2.27 7.44 -15.76
CA GLY A 19 0.80 7.28 -15.79
C GLY A 19 0.07 7.54 -14.47
N TYR A 20 0.77 7.75 -13.36
CA TYR A 20 0.15 8.14 -12.09
C TYR A 20 -0.11 9.65 -12.03
N ARG A 21 -1.21 10.03 -11.36
CA ARG A 21 -1.49 11.41 -10.95
C ARG A 21 -1.23 11.55 -9.46
N LYS A 22 -0.23 12.34 -9.07
CA LYS A 22 0.22 12.46 -7.66
C LYS A 22 -0.92 12.73 -6.68
N LYS A 23 -1.84 13.64 -7.00
CA LYS A 23 -2.98 13.98 -6.13
C LYS A 23 -3.91 12.78 -5.90
N GLU A 24 -4.19 12.01 -6.93
CA GLU A 24 -5.05 10.82 -6.83
C GLU A 24 -4.36 9.70 -6.07
N LEU A 25 -3.07 9.48 -6.34
CA LEU A 25 -2.28 8.50 -5.61
C LEU A 25 -2.23 8.82 -4.11
N VAL A 26 -1.96 10.08 -3.74
CA VAL A 26 -1.97 10.52 -2.33
C VAL A 26 -3.34 10.30 -1.70
N LYS A 27 -4.42 10.57 -2.43
CA LYS A 27 -5.78 10.30 -1.93
C LYS A 27 -5.97 8.80 -1.65
N THR A 28 -5.64 7.94 -2.61
CA THR A 28 -5.78 6.48 -2.47
C THR A 28 -4.91 5.92 -1.34
N LEU A 29 -3.68 6.44 -1.17
CA LEU A 29 -2.80 6.06 -0.06
C LEU A 29 -3.43 6.43 1.29
N ASN A 30 -4.02 7.62 1.43
CA ASN A 30 -4.72 8.00 2.65
C ASN A 30 -5.97 7.15 2.91
N ASP A 31 -6.73 6.82 1.87
CA ASP A 31 -7.93 5.99 1.96
C ASP A 31 -7.57 4.56 2.43
N THR A 32 -6.52 3.96 1.86
CA THR A 32 -6.04 2.62 2.22
C THR A 32 -5.36 2.58 3.59
N LEU A 33 -4.62 3.63 3.97
CA LEU A 33 -4.07 3.79 5.32
C LEU A 33 -5.19 3.87 6.36
N THR A 34 -6.24 4.62 6.08
CA THR A 34 -7.43 4.72 6.95
C THR A 34 -8.13 3.37 7.05
N ALA A 35 -8.32 2.66 5.93
CA ALA A 35 -8.91 1.32 5.93
C ALA A 35 -8.08 0.35 6.79
N LYS A 36 -6.75 0.37 6.66
CA LYS A 36 -5.84 -0.45 7.48
C LYS A 36 -5.96 -0.11 8.96
N LYS A 37 -5.95 1.19 9.32
CA LYS A 37 -6.14 1.67 10.70
C LYS A 37 -7.49 1.25 11.29
N ASN A 38 -8.51 1.10 10.45
CA ASN A 38 -9.83 0.57 10.82
C ASN A 38 -9.92 -0.96 10.83
N GLY A 39 -8.80 -1.68 10.64
CA GLY A 39 -8.75 -3.14 10.72
C GLY A 39 -9.15 -3.87 9.44
N ALA A 40 -9.07 -3.22 8.28
CA ALA A 40 -9.32 -3.88 7.00
C ALA A 40 -8.37 -5.09 6.81
N LYS A 41 -8.95 -6.19 6.30
CA LYS A 41 -8.28 -7.46 6.03
C LYS A 41 -8.56 -7.90 4.61
N TYR A 42 -7.65 -8.69 4.05
CA TYR A 42 -7.89 -9.32 2.75
C TYR A 42 -8.94 -10.42 2.89
N MET A 43 -9.96 -10.40 2.03
CA MET A 43 -11.12 -11.28 2.14
C MET A 43 -10.81 -12.78 1.99
N ILE A 44 -9.72 -13.16 1.31
CA ILE A 44 -9.40 -14.57 1.03
C ILE A 44 -8.61 -15.20 2.18
N CYS A 45 -7.53 -14.56 2.63
CA CYS A 45 -6.64 -15.15 3.65
C CYS A 45 -6.83 -14.54 5.06
N GLY A 46 -7.61 -13.48 5.20
CA GLY A 46 -7.89 -12.83 6.48
C GLY A 46 -6.72 -12.03 7.08
N ALA A 47 -5.57 -11.98 6.40
CA ALA A 47 -4.43 -11.17 6.84
C ALA A 47 -4.74 -9.66 6.75
N PRO A 48 -4.13 -8.81 7.59
CA PRO A 48 -4.21 -7.36 7.45
C PRO A 48 -3.79 -6.91 6.05
N ILE A 49 -4.43 -5.86 5.54
CA ILE A 49 -4.03 -5.31 4.25
C ILE A 49 -2.63 -4.69 4.32
N TRP A 50 -1.94 -4.71 3.19
CA TRP A 50 -0.74 -3.91 2.95
C TRP A 50 -1.19 -2.61 2.29
N ALA A 51 -1.18 -1.49 3.02
CA ALA A 51 -1.85 -0.28 2.57
C ALA A 51 -1.13 0.34 1.36
N ALA A 52 0.20 0.39 1.39
CA ALA A 52 1.01 0.85 0.27
C ALA A 52 0.73 0.06 -1.02
N GLY A 53 0.77 -1.28 -0.97
CA GLY A 53 0.47 -2.12 -2.12
C GLY A 53 -1.01 -2.10 -2.54
N SER A 54 -1.93 -2.00 -1.58
CA SER A 54 -3.37 -1.87 -1.86
C SER A 54 -3.68 -0.61 -2.64
N ALA A 55 -2.98 0.50 -2.37
CA ALA A 55 -3.15 1.74 -3.11
C ALA A 55 -2.66 1.64 -4.57
N ILE A 56 -1.63 0.82 -4.81
CA ILE A 56 -1.08 0.59 -6.15
C ILE A 56 -1.93 -0.38 -6.97
N THR A 57 -2.41 -1.45 -6.34
CA THR A 57 -3.24 -2.48 -6.98
C THR A 57 -4.70 -2.08 -7.09
N GLY A 58 -5.13 -1.05 -6.36
CA GLY A 58 -6.52 -0.57 -6.34
C GLY A 58 -7.47 -1.53 -5.62
N SER A 59 -6.95 -2.46 -4.82
CA SER A 59 -7.73 -3.47 -4.09
C SER A 59 -7.13 -3.71 -2.72
N ASN A 60 -7.97 -4.01 -1.73
CA ASN A 60 -7.55 -4.33 -0.36
C ASN A 60 -6.87 -5.71 -0.31
N LEU A 61 -5.57 -5.77 -0.60
CA LEU A 61 -4.77 -6.99 -0.62
C LEU A 61 -3.76 -7.00 0.53
N CYS A 62 -3.44 -8.19 1.04
CA CYS A 62 -2.30 -8.34 1.94
C CYS A 62 -1.00 -8.48 1.13
N PHE A 63 0.14 -8.28 1.79
CA PHE A 63 1.46 -8.37 1.18
C PHE A 63 1.71 -9.71 0.50
N THR A 64 1.62 -10.81 1.25
CA THR A 64 1.91 -12.16 0.73
C THR A 64 1.05 -12.55 -0.46
N CYS A 65 -0.22 -12.14 -0.50
CA CYS A 65 -1.07 -12.43 -1.66
C CYS A 65 -0.79 -11.51 -2.85
N THR A 66 -0.17 -10.36 -2.63
CA THR A 66 0.24 -9.41 -3.68
C THR A 66 1.58 -9.82 -4.30
N THR A 67 2.56 -10.20 -3.48
CA THR A 67 3.94 -10.46 -3.92
C THR A 67 4.28 -11.94 -4.05
N GLY A 68 3.55 -12.81 -3.35
CA GLY A 68 3.92 -14.23 -3.17
C GLY A 68 4.98 -14.45 -2.09
N GLU A 69 5.43 -13.39 -1.42
CA GLU A 69 6.53 -13.44 -0.46
C GLU A 69 6.03 -13.49 0.99
N ALA A 70 6.77 -14.20 1.85
CA ALA A 70 6.47 -14.30 3.27
C ALA A 70 7.22 -13.27 4.12
N ASN A 71 8.38 -12.79 3.65
CA ASN A 71 9.17 -11.79 4.33
C ASN A 71 8.91 -10.42 3.71
N ASP A 72 8.50 -9.46 4.52
CA ASP A 72 8.19 -8.09 4.10
C ASP A 72 9.21 -7.07 4.64
N SER A 73 10.34 -7.53 5.20
CA SER A 73 11.29 -6.68 5.93
C SER A 73 11.82 -5.51 5.11
N ASP A 74 11.96 -5.70 3.79
CA ASP A 74 12.60 -4.76 2.88
C ASP A 74 11.56 -3.91 2.10
N ASP A 75 10.27 -4.19 2.29
CA ASP A 75 9.17 -3.52 1.63
C ASP A 75 8.62 -2.36 2.44
N TYR A 76 8.12 -1.35 1.73
CA TYR A 76 7.56 -0.17 2.36
C TYR A 76 6.11 -0.35 2.79
N GLU A 77 5.76 0.20 3.95
CA GLU A 77 4.38 0.41 4.38
C GLU A 77 4.16 1.88 4.75
N ILE A 78 2.99 2.41 4.38
CA ILE A 78 2.61 3.78 4.71
C ILE A 78 2.08 3.87 6.14
N GLU A 79 2.51 4.90 6.89
CA GLU A 79 2.07 5.17 8.27
C GLU A 79 1.63 6.62 8.53
#